data_AF-K3YJI2-F1
#
_entry.id   AF-K3YJI2-F1
#
_cell.length_a   1.000
_cell.length_b   1.000
_cell.length_c   1.000
_cell.angle_alpha   90.00
_cell.angle_beta   90.00
_cell.angle_gamma   90.00
#
_symmetry.space_group_name_H-M   'P 1'
#
loop_
_entity.id
_entity.type
_entity.pdbx_description
1 polymer ?
#
loop_
_entity_poly.entity_id
_entity_poly.type
_entity_poly.pdbx_seq_one_letter_code
_entity_poly.pdbx_strand_id
1 'polypeptide(L)'
;MKLEKGSLDLVLVPCGLVVMLSYHLLLLYRILRHPSTTIIGYENHNKAAWVRRMVRASPDETSLALSVISSSISASANLASLSIALGSLIGAWISSTTKVFMTGLVYGDRSQGTAAVKYISLLVCFLASFTCFIHSARYYVQASFLITTLDSDVPAAYVQHAVIRGGNFWSMGLRALYFATTLLMWIFGPIPMFTCSLLMVVILHMLDTNSLPLHQHQFTVRKRHEQQRVN
;
A
#
# COMPACT_ATOMS: atom_id res chain seq x y z
N MET A 1 -9.97 8.42 -40.08
CA MET A 1 -9.49 9.13 -38.86
C MET A 1 -10.24 8.82 -37.55
N LYS A 2 -11.56 8.55 -37.50
CA LYS A 2 -12.23 8.06 -36.25
C LYS A 2 -11.90 6.60 -35.90
N LEU A 3 -11.73 5.74 -36.91
CA LEU A 3 -11.40 4.31 -36.74
C LEU A 3 -9.98 4.07 -36.19
N GLU A 4 -9.01 4.93 -36.55
CA GLU A 4 -7.64 4.85 -36.02
C GLU A 4 -7.57 5.20 -34.54
N LYS A 5 -8.30 6.23 -34.09
CA LYS A 5 -8.34 6.63 -32.67
C LYS A 5 -8.98 5.55 -31.79
N GLY A 6 -10.07 4.93 -32.25
CA GLY A 6 -10.70 3.83 -31.51
C GLY A 6 -9.83 2.57 -31.42
N SER A 7 -9.08 2.25 -32.48
CA SER A 7 -8.15 1.11 -32.47
C SER A 7 -6.96 1.33 -31.53
N LEU A 8 -6.51 2.58 -31.40
CA LEU A 8 -5.40 2.94 -30.51
C LEU A 8 -5.80 2.80 -29.03
N ASP A 9 -7.00 3.26 -28.67
CA ASP A 9 -7.57 3.04 -27.32
C ASP A 9 -7.73 1.54 -27.00
N LEU A 10 -8.16 0.75 -27.99
CA LEU A 10 -8.39 -0.70 -27.83
C LEU A 10 -7.09 -1.50 -27.61
N VAL A 11 -5.94 -0.98 -28.03
CA VAL A 11 -4.65 -1.66 -27.89
C VAL A 11 -3.84 -1.12 -26.72
N LEU A 12 -3.73 0.22 -26.57
CA LEU A 12 -2.87 0.82 -25.54
C LEU A 12 -3.41 0.58 -24.13
N VAL A 13 -4.73 0.63 -23.94
CA VAL A 13 -5.31 0.46 -22.59
C VAL A 13 -5.11 -0.97 -22.09
N PRO A 14 -5.48 -2.03 -22.83
CA PRO A 14 -5.19 -3.40 -22.40
C PRO A 14 -3.70 -3.66 -22.25
N CYS A 15 -2.85 -3.11 -23.14
CA CYS A 15 -1.40 -3.25 -23.02
C CYS A 15 -0.87 -2.65 -21.71
N GLY A 16 -1.28 -1.42 -21.36
CA GLY A 16 -0.90 -0.79 -20.09
C GLY A 16 -1.40 -1.56 -18.87
N LEU A 17 -2.62 -2.09 -18.92
CA LEU A 17 -3.17 -2.94 -17.87
C LEU A 17 -2.39 -4.26 -17.74
N VAL A 18 -2.06 -4.91 -18.86
CA VAL A 18 -1.25 -6.14 -18.88
C VAL A 18 0.13 -5.88 -18.30
N VAL A 19 0.78 -4.76 -18.63
CA VAL A 19 2.08 -4.39 -18.05
C VAL A 19 1.98 -4.25 -16.53
N MET A 20 0.97 -3.53 -16.03
CA MET A 20 0.75 -3.39 -14.59
C MET A 20 0.44 -4.72 -13.92
N LEU A 21 -0.46 -5.53 -14.48
CA LEU A 21 -0.84 -6.84 -13.93
C LEU A 21 0.34 -7.81 -13.92
N SER A 22 1.11 -7.86 -15.01
CA SER A 22 2.29 -8.71 -15.13
C SER A 22 3.32 -8.36 -14.05
N TYR A 23 3.55 -7.07 -13.81
CA TYR A 23 4.43 -6.63 -12.73
C TYR A 23 3.95 -7.10 -11.35
N HIS A 24 2.66 -6.94 -11.03
CA HIS A 24 2.11 -7.35 -9.74
C HIS A 24 2.14 -8.88 -9.55
N LEU A 25 1.96 -9.66 -10.62
CA LEU A 25 2.12 -11.12 -10.59
C LEU A 25 3.58 -11.53 -10.37
N LEU A 26 4.53 -10.87 -11.05
CA LEU A 26 5.96 -11.10 -10.84
C LEU A 26 6.39 -10.73 -9.42
N LEU A 27 5.86 -9.63 -8.88
CA LEU A 27 6.09 -9.23 -7.50
C LEU A 27 5.54 -10.27 -6.52
N LEU A 28 4.30 -10.74 -6.73
CA LEU A 28 3.70 -11.78 -5.90
C LEU A 28 4.54 -13.06 -5.92
N TYR A 29 4.97 -13.48 -7.12
CA TYR A 29 5.89 -14.61 -7.27
C TYR A 29 7.18 -14.39 -6.48
N ARG A 30 7.78 -13.20 -6.58
CA ARG A 30 9.02 -12.86 -5.88
C ARG A 30 8.85 -12.83 -4.36
N ILE A 31 7.73 -12.30 -3.85
CA ILE A 31 7.41 -12.30 -2.41
C ILE A 31 7.28 -13.73 -1.89
N LEU A 32 6.64 -14.63 -2.66
CA LEU A 32 6.41 -16.02 -2.25
C LEU A 32 7.66 -16.91 -2.35
N ARG A 33 8.49 -16.74 -3.39
CA ARG A 33 9.65 -17.60 -3.66
C ARG A 33 10.97 -17.04 -3.15
N HIS A 34 11.13 -15.71 -3.14
CA HIS A 34 12.38 -15.02 -2.82
C HIS A 34 12.15 -13.79 -1.93
N PRO A 35 11.55 -13.93 -0.74
CA PRO A 35 11.17 -12.80 0.12
C PRO A 35 12.37 -11.90 0.47
N SER A 36 13.58 -12.46 0.58
CA SER A 36 14.82 -11.73 0.90
C SER A 36 15.24 -10.69 -0.15
N THR A 37 14.74 -10.81 -1.38
CA THR A 37 15.06 -9.89 -2.48
C THR A 37 14.09 -8.72 -2.60
N THR A 38 13.04 -8.71 -1.76
CA THR A 38 11.96 -7.72 -1.81
C THR A 38 12.00 -6.80 -0.60
N ILE A 39 11.64 -5.52 -0.80
CA ILE A 39 11.50 -4.58 0.31
C ILE A 39 10.40 -5.04 1.30
N ILE A 40 9.29 -5.63 0.81
CA ILE A 40 8.25 -6.19 1.68
C ILE A 40 8.80 -7.30 2.59
N GLY A 41 9.57 -8.25 2.04
CA GLY A 41 10.18 -9.31 2.83
C GLY A 41 11.24 -8.79 3.80
N TYR A 42 12.04 -7.79 3.39
CA TYR A 42 12.98 -7.10 4.26
C TYR A 42 12.30 -6.39 5.43
N GLU A 43 11.23 -5.63 5.17
CA GLU A 43 10.43 -5.01 6.22
C GLU A 43 9.80 -6.04 7.15
N ASN A 44 9.27 -7.14 6.62
CA ASN A 44 8.67 -8.20 7.42
C ASN A 44 9.70 -8.88 8.33
N HIS A 45 10.92 -9.08 7.84
CA HIS A 45 12.04 -9.56 8.66
C HIS A 45 12.40 -8.59 9.78
N ASN A 46 12.45 -7.29 9.50
CA ASN A 46 12.72 -6.26 10.50
C ASN A 46 11.59 -6.14 11.53
N LYS A 47 10.32 -6.20 11.11
CA LYS A 47 9.15 -6.23 12.00
C LYS A 47 9.19 -7.48 12.91
N ALA A 48 9.55 -8.64 12.37
CA ALA A 48 9.71 -9.86 13.17
C ALA A 48 10.87 -9.77 14.17
N ALA A 49 12.00 -9.14 13.80
CA ALA A 49 13.09 -8.87 14.72
C ALA A 49 12.66 -7.87 15.82
N TRP A 50 11.98 -6.80 15.44
CA TRP A 50 11.44 -5.81 16.36
C TRP A 50 10.51 -6.44 17.39
N VAL A 51 9.58 -7.30 16.99
CA VAL A 51 8.70 -8.01 17.95
C VAL A 51 9.50 -8.92 18.89
N ARG A 52 10.52 -9.64 18.40
CA ARG A 52 11.41 -10.45 19.26
C ARG A 52 12.12 -9.60 20.32
N ARG A 53 12.45 -8.34 20.01
CA ARG A 53 13.02 -7.39 20.97
C ARG A 53 12.01 -6.90 22.00
N MET A 54 10.74 -6.74 21.59
CA MET A 54 9.66 -6.27 22.46
C MET A 54 9.30 -7.28 23.56
N VAL A 55 9.58 -8.57 23.37
CA VAL A 55 9.43 -9.61 24.42
C VAL A 55 10.25 -9.34 25.67
N ARG A 56 11.35 -8.60 25.54
CA ARG A 56 12.26 -8.29 26.66
C ARG A 56 12.33 -6.78 26.91
N ALA A 57 11.35 -6.03 26.43
CA ALA A 57 11.35 -4.58 26.51
C ALA A 57 11.09 -4.08 27.94
N SER A 58 11.68 -2.94 28.30
CA SER A 58 11.26 -2.20 29.49
C SER A 58 9.92 -1.49 29.26
N PRO A 59 9.23 -1.04 30.31
CA PRO A 59 8.00 -0.25 30.16
C PRO A 59 8.16 0.98 29.25
N ASP A 60 9.31 1.66 29.34
CA ASP A 60 9.64 2.82 28.48
C ASP A 60 9.76 2.41 26.99
N GLU A 61 10.40 1.28 26.71
CA GLU A 61 10.53 0.75 25.35
C GLU A 61 9.18 0.28 24.79
N THR A 62 8.32 -0.30 25.62
CA THR A 62 6.94 -0.66 25.26
C THR A 62 6.11 0.59 24.97
N SER A 63 6.29 1.67 25.72
CA SER A 63 5.64 2.97 25.45
C SER A 63 6.08 3.57 24.11
N LEU A 64 7.38 3.51 23.80
CA LEU A 64 7.90 3.91 22.48
C LEU A 64 7.31 3.05 21.36
N ALA A 65 7.21 1.73 21.57
CA ALA A 65 6.61 0.82 20.62
C ALA A 65 5.14 1.13 20.33
N LEU A 66 4.37 1.43 21.38
CA LEU A 66 2.97 1.88 21.25
C LEU A 66 2.87 3.20 20.49
N SER A 67 3.79 4.13 20.70
CA SER A 67 3.83 5.38 19.94
C SER A 67 4.07 5.13 18.44
N VAL A 68 5.00 4.23 18.09
CA VAL A 68 5.25 3.83 16.70
C VAL A 68 4.01 3.19 16.07
N ILE A 69 3.36 2.26 16.78
CA ILE A 69 2.12 1.63 16.29
C ILE A 69 1.02 2.69 16.13
N SER A 70 0.85 3.59 17.10
CA SER A 70 -0.15 4.67 17.07
C SER A 70 0.06 5.63 15.89
N SER A 71 1.32 6.00 15.61
CA SER A 71 1.65 6.81 14.43
C SER A 71 1.28 6.09 13.12
N SER A 72 1.48 4.76 13.07
CA SER A 72 1.13 3.93 11.92
C SER A 72 -0.39 3.77 11.74
N ILE A 73 -1.15 3.71 12.84
CA ILE A 73 -2.62 3.74 12.84
C ILE A 73 -3.10 5.07 12.25
N SER A 74 -2.59 6.19 12.76
CA SER A 74 -2.94 7.54 12.30
C SER A 74 -2.62 7.72 10.81
N ALA A 75 -1.45 7.28 10.36
CA ALA A 75 -1.08 7.31 8.95
C ALA A 75 -2.05 6.47 8.09
N SER A 76 -2.44 5.28 8.57
CA SER A 76 -3.39 4.39 7.86
C SER A 76 -4.77 5.03 7.76
N ALA A 77 -5.27 5.62 8.85
CA ALA A 77 -6.56 6.30 8.88
C ALA A 77 -6.57 7.53 7.95
N ASN A 78 -5.49 8.31 7.91
CA ASN A 78 -5.37 9.47 7.01
C ASN A 78 -5.43 9.05 5.55
N LEU A 79 -4.69 8.00 5.15
CA LEU A 79 -4.73 7.49 3.78
C LEU A 79 -6.06 6.84 3.42
N ALA A 80 -6.74 6.19 4.38
CA ALA A 80 -8.10 5.70 4.19
C ALA A 80 -9.07 6.85 3.88
N SER A 81 -9.07 7.89 4.72
CA SER A 81 -9.90 9.09 4.51
C SER A 81 -9.59 9.77 3.18
N LEU A 82 -8.32 9.91 2.82
CA LEU A 82 -7.91 10.47 1.52
C LEU A 82 -8.42 9.62 0.36
N SER A 83 -8.39 8.29 0.47
CA SER A 83 -8.88 7.37 -0.58
C SER A 83 -10.37 7.58 -0.84
N ILE A 84 -11.20 7.64 0.21
CA ILE A 84 -12.64 7.94 0.04
C ILE A 84 -12.87 9.37 -0.44
N ALA A 85 -12.15 10.34 0.08
CA ALA A 85 -12.29 11.75 -0.31
C ALA A 85 -12.00 11.94 -1.80
N LEU A 86 -10.94 11.32 -2.33
CA LEU A 86 -10.62 11.33 -3.75
C LEU A 86 -11.70 10.63 -4.58
N GLY A 87 -12.19 9.46 -4.13
CA GLY A 87 -13.30 8.76 -4.78
C GLY A 87 -14.57 9.62 -4.87
N SER A 88 -14.93 10.29 -3.77
CA SER A 88 -16.07 11.21 -3.69
C SER A 88 -15.88 12.44 -4.57
N LEU A 89 -14.70 13.06 -4.55
CA LEU A 89 -14.36 14.22 -5.38
C LEU A 89 -14.52 13.91 -6.87
N ILE A 90 -14.05 12.74 -7.31
CA ILE A 90 -14.22 12.30 -8.69
C ILE A 90 -15.70 12.06 -9.01
N GLY A 91 -16.45 11.43 -8.11
CA GLY A 91 -17.90 11.24 -8.24
C GLY A 91 -18.66 12.57 -8.41
N ALA A 92 -18.35 13.55 -7.55
CA ALA A 92 -18.93 14.89 -7.60
C ALA A 92 -18.54 15.62 -8.89
N TRP A 93 -17.27 15.54 -9.30
CA TRP A 93 -16.78 16.14 -10.54
C TRP A 93 -17.56 15.63 -11.77
N ILE A 94 -17.85 14.33 -11.83
CA ILE A 94 -18.66 13.73 -12.90
C ILE A 94 -20.09 14.26 -12.86
N SER A 95 -20.68 14.41 -11.67
CA SER A 95 -22.05 14.89 -11.52
C SER A 95 -22.20 16.37 -11.90
N SER A 96 -21.18 17.19 -11.65
CA SER A 96 -21.24 18.64 -11.89
C SER A 96 -20.81 19.07 -13.30
N THR A 97 -20.00 18.27 -14.00
CA THR A 97 -19.47 18.66 -15.31
C THR A 97 -20.50 18.49 -16.43
N THR A 98 -20.84 19.59 -17.13
CA THR A 98 -21.66 19.54 -18.35
C THR A 98 -20.95 18.74 -19.45
N LYS A 99 -21.69 17.89 -20.16
CA LYS A 99 -21.19 16.98 -21.21
C LYS A 99 -20.27 17.65 -22.26
N VAL A 100 -20.40 18.97 -22.44
CA VAL A 100 -19.65 19.80 -23.39
C VAL A 100 -18.18 20.00 -22.99
N PHE A 101 -17.86 20.15 -21.70
CA PHE A 101 -16.47 20.35 -21.25
C PHE A 101 -15.65 19.06 -21.34
N MET A 102 -16.28 17.91 -21.08
CA MET A 102 -15.68 16.58 -21.23
C MET A 102 -15.29 16.26 -22.68
N THR A 103 -16.07 16.72 -23.65
CA THR A 103 -15.76 16.53 -25.09
C THR A 103 -14.56 17.34 -25.57
N GLY A 104 -14.17 18.43 -24.88
CA GLY A 104 -13.02 19.26 -25.27
C GLY A 104 -11.68 18.76 -24.75
N LEU A 105 -11.66 18.25 -23.50
CA LEU A 105 -10.42 17.89 -22.79
C LEU A 105 -9.98 16.43 -22.98
N VAL A 106 -10.90 15.53 -23.36
CA VAL A 106 -10.63 14.08 -23.43
C VAL A 106 -10.13 13.69 -24.82
N TYR A 107 -8.89 13.23 -24.92
CA TYR A 107 -8.32 12.59 -26.12
C TYR A 107 -8.60 11.07 -26.06
N GLY A 108 -9.46 10.54 -26.95
CA GLY A 108 -9.82 9.12 -27.00
C GLY A 108 -11.26 8.89 -27.45
N ASP A 109 -11.74 7.64 -27.38
CA ASP A 109 -13.12 7.27 -27.68
C ASP A 109 -14.10 8.01 -26.74
N ARG A 110 -15.20 8.49 -27.31
CA ARG A 110 -16.16 9.38 -26.66
C ARG A 110 -17.49 8.71 -26.34
N SER A 111 -17.55 7.39 -26.43
CA SER A 111 -18.76 6.66 -26.07
C SER A 111 -19.08 6.83 -24.57
N GLN A 112 -20.36 7.00 -24.24
CA GLN A 112 -20.77 7.15 -22.83
C GLN A 112 -20.40 5.91 -22.00
N GLY A 113 -20.33 4.73 -22.64
CA GLY A 113 -19.92 3.49 -22.00
C GLY A 113 -18.45 3.48 -21.56
N THR A 114 -17.51 3.94 -22.40
CA THR A 114 -16.09 3.96 -22.03
C THR A 114 -15.79 4.96 -20.92
N ALA A 115 -16.48 6.11 -20.90
CA ALA A 115 -16.39 7.06 -19.78
C ALA A 115 -16.85 6.44 -18.45
N ALA A 116 -17.99 5.74 -18.44
CA ALA A 116 -18.48 5.07 -17.23
C ALA A 116 -17.48 4.02 -16.70
N VAL A 117 -16.88 3.22 -17.60
CA VAL A 117 -15.87 2.21 -17.23
C VAL A 117 -14.64 2.86 -16.59
N LYS A 118 -14.14 3.99 -17.12
CA LYS A 118 -13.02 4.74 -16.54
C LYS A 118 -13.29 5.14 -15.09
N TYR A 119 -14.46 5.70 -14.81
CA TYR A 119 -14.79 6.17 -13.48
C TYR A 119 -15.11 5.06 -12.48
N ILE A 120 -15.85 4.03 -12.91
CA ILE A 120 -16.15 2.87 -12.06
C ILE A 120 -14.86 2.15 -11.68
N SER A 121 -13.94 1.91 -12.63
CA SER A 121 -12.66 1.26 -12.34
C SER A 121 -11.81 2.07 -11.36
N LEU A 122 -11.77 3.40 -11.53
CA LEU A 122 -11.07 4.30 -10.61
C LEU A 122 -11.69 4.30 -9.20
N LEU A 123 -13.02 4.35 -9.10
CA LEU A 123 -13.74 4.28 -7.83
C LEU A 123 -13.49 2.95 -7.11
N VAL A 124 -13.56 1.83 -7.83
CA VAL A 124 -13.25 0.50 -7.27
C VAL A 124 -11.83 0.47 -6.72
N CYS A 125 -10.87 1.09 -7.42
CA CYS A 125 -9.49 1.14 -6.96
C CYS A 125 -9.32 1.97 -5.66
N PHE A 126 -10.00 3.13 -5.56
CA PHE A 126 -10.00 3.93 -4.34
C PHE A 126 -10.69 3.23 -3.17
N LEU A 127 -11.79 2.52 -3.42
CA LEU A 127 -12.46 1.71 -2.41
C LEU A 127 -11.59 0.53 -1.94
N ALA A 128 -10.92 -0.15 -2.87
CA ALA A 128 -9.98 -1.22 -2.52
C ALA A 128 -8.82 -0.69 -1.64
N SER A 129 -8.24 0.46 -2.01
CA SER A 129 -7.24 1.17 -1.20
C SER A 129 -7.76 1.51 0.19
N PHE A 130 -8.96 2.11 0.28
CA PHE A 130 -9.62 2.44 1.53
C PHE A 130 -9.77 1.21 2.43
N THR A 131 -10.32 0.10 1.92
CA THR A 131 -10.51 -1.13 2.67
C THR A 131 -9.18 -1.70 3.15
N CYS A 132 -8.12 -1.66 2.33
CA CYS A 132 -6.78 -2.09 2.74
C CYS A 132 -6.24 -1.25 3.90
N PHE A 133 -6.39 0.07 3.86
CA PHE A 133 -5.92 0.95 4.94
C PHE A 133 -6.73 0.80 6.24
N ILE A 134 -8.05 0.59 6.15
CA ILE A 134 -8.87 0.26 7.32
C ILE A 134 -8.43 -1.07 7.96
N HIS A 135 -8.14 -2.10 7.15
CA HIS A 135 -7.61 -3.35 7.67
C HIS A 135 -6.22 -3.18 8.28
N SER A 136 -5.33 -2.39 7.66
CA SER A 136 -4.02 -2.03 8.23
C SER A 136 -4.16 -1.41 9.61
N ALA A 137 -5.00 -0.37 9.75
CA ALA A 137 -5.27 0.28 11.02
C ALA A 137 -5.81 -0.69 12.08
N ARG A 138 -6.76 -1.57 11.70
CA ARG A 138 -7.30 -2.59 12.61
C ARG A 138 -6.23 -3.55 13.14
N TYR A 139 -5.35 -4.04 12.27
CA TYR A 139 -4.28 -4.96 12.69
C TYR A 139 -3.27 -4.26 13.59
N TYR A 140 -2.97 -2.98 13.34
CA TYR A 140 -2.13 -2.20 14.24
C TYR A 140 -2.79 -1.93 15.59
N VAL A 141 -4.08 -1.63 15.64
CA VAL A 141 -4.83 -1.53 16.92
C VAL A 141 -4.76 -2.85 17.68
N GLN A 142 -4.94 -3.99 17.00
CA GLN A 142 -4.78 -5.30 17.62
C GLN A 142 -3.35 -5.53 18.12
N ALA A 143 -2.33 -5.10 17.37
CA ALA A 143 -0.96 -5.16 17.82
C ALA A 143 -0.71 -4.31 19.07
N SER A 144 -1.34 -3.14 19.21
CA SER A 144 -1.26 -2.30 20.42
C SER A 144 -1.84 -2.99 21.65
N PHE A 145 -2.95 -3.73 21.52
CA PHE A 145 -3.48 -4.50 22.65
C PHE A 145 -2.62 -5.72 22.99
N LEU A 146 -2.04 -6.37 21.98
CA LEU A 146 -1.17 -7.52 22.20
C LEU A 146 0.17 -7.10 22.82
N ILE A 147 0.71 -5.93 22.46
CA ILE A 147 2.00 -5.45 22.98
C ILE A 147 1.93 -5.02 24.44
N THR A 148 0.78 -4.53 24.92
CA THR A 148 0.57 -4.21 26.34
C THR A 148 0.34 -5.44 27.22
N THR A 149 -0.05 -6.56 26.61
CA THR A 149 -0.35 -7.82 27.31
C THR A 149 0.78 -8.85 27.19
N LEU A 150 1.96 -8.42 26.71
CA LEU A 150 3.07 -9.31 26.39
C LEU A 150 3.70 -10.01 27.61
N ASP A 151 3.50 -9.49 28.83
CA ASP A 151 3.94 -10.09 30.10
C ASP A 151 3.05 -11.27 30.56
N SER A 152 1.98 -11.59 29.81
CA SER A 152 1.13 -12.75 30.04
C SER A 152 1.51 -13.93 29.13
N ASP A 153 0.86 -15.10 29.27
CA ASP A 153 1.10 -16.31 28.46
C ASP A 153 0.82 -16.16 26.94
N VAL A 154 0.65 -14.93 26.43
CA VAL A 154 0.42 -14.64 25.01
C VAL A 154 1.70 -14.87 24.20
N PRO A 155 1.70 -15.79 23.22
CA PRO A 155 2.87 -15.99 22.38
C PRO A 155 3.20 -14.74 21.55
N ALA A 156 4.47 -14.34 21.54
CA ALA A 156 4.97 -13.22 20.73
C ALA A 156 4.67 -13.38 19.22
N ALA A 157 4.40 -14.61 18.76
CA ALA A 157 3.97 -14.92 17.40
C ALA A 157 2.67 -14.19 17.01
N TYR A 158 1.73 -13.97 17.94
CA TYR A 158 0.48 -13.26 17.65
C TYR A 158 0.73 -11.78 17.36
N VAL A 159 1.63 -11.14 18.13
CA VAL A 159 2.04 -9.74 17.94
C VAL A 159 2.76 -9.61 16.59
N GLN A 160 3.69 -10.53 16.32
CA GLN A 160 4.40 -10.59 15.04
C GLN A 160 3.44 -10.71 13.87
N HIS A 161 2.45 -11.62 13.97
CA HIS A 161 1.46 -11.80 12.92
C HIS A 161 0.60 -10.55 12.73
N ALA A 162 0.15 -9.89 13.80
CA ALA A 162 -0.63 -8.66 13.72
C ALA A 162 0.16 -7.52 13.05
N VAL A 163 1.41 -7.28 13.46
CA VAL A 163 2.27 -6.21 12.91
C VAL A 163 2.62 -6.46 11.44
N ILE A 164 2.97 -7.70 11.08
CA ILE A 164 3.29 -8.05 9.69
C ILE A 164 2.04 -7.92 8.81
N ARG A 165 0.88 -8.40 9.28
CA ARG A 165 -0.36 -8.32 8.49
C ARG A 165 -0.82 -6.88 8.30
N GLY A 166 -0.72 -6.04 9.34
CA GLY A 166 -0.94 -4.60 9.23
C GLY A 166 -0.03 -3.95 8.18
N GLY A 167 1.27 -4.24 8.24
CA GLY A 167 2.25 -3.77 7.25
C GLY A 167 1.96 -4.23 5.82
N ASN A 168 1.57 -5.49 5.63
CA ASN A 168 1.22 -6.00 4.30
C ASN A 168 -0.03 -5.31 3.71
N PHE A 169 -1.07 -5.06 4.53
CA PHE A 169 -2.25 -4.32 4.10
C PHE A 169 -1.93 -2.86 3.77
N TRP A 170 -1.03 -2.22 4.53
CA TRP A 170 -0.50 -0.89 4.21
C TRP A 170 0.17 -0.87 2.83
N SER A 171 1.09 -1.80 2.58
CA SER A 171 1.79 -1.92 1.30
C SER A 171 0.84 -2.25 0.13
N MET A 172 -0.23 -3.00 0.39
CA MET A 172 -1.28 -3.30 -0.60
C MET A 172 -2.13 -2.06 -0.93
N GLY A 173 -2.50 -1.26 0.09
CA GLY A 173 -3.23 -0.01 -0.10
C GLY A 173 -2.45 1.00 -0.94
N LEU A 174 -1.15 1.16 -0.67
CA LEU A 174 -0.29 2.03 -1.49
C LEU A 174 -0.21 1.60 -2.96
N ARG A 175 -0.14 0.29 -3.23
CA ARG A 175 -0.16 -0.24 -4.60
C ARG A 175 -1.49 -0.01 -5.30
N ALA A 176 -2.60 -0.14 -4.58
CA ALA A 176 -3.91 0.23 -5.11
C ALA A 176 -3.96 1.74 -5.44
N LEU A 177 -3.38 2.63 -4.62
CA LEU A 177 -3.29 4.06 -4.97
C LEU A 177 -2.44 4.31 -6.22
N TYR A 178 -1.29 3.64 -6.36
CA TYR A 178 -0.46 3.75 -7.56
C TYR A 178 -1.19 3.29 -8.82
N PHE A 179 -1.93 2.19 -8.74
CA PHE A 179 -2.78 1.72 -9.83
C PHE A 179 -3.91 2.72 -10.14
N ALA A 180 -4.54 3.31 -9.11
CA ALA A 180 -5.53 4.38 -9.29
C ALA A 180 -4.93 5.60 -9.99
N THR A 181 -3.68 5.99 -9.70
CA THR A 181 -2.99 7.07 -10.42
C THR A 181 -2.84 6.79 -11.91
N THR A 182 -2.49 5.55 -12.29
CA THR A 182 -2.42 5.15 -13.71
C THR A 182 -3.80 5.22 -14.38
N LEU A 183 -4.87 4.80 -13.68
CA LEU A 183 -6.23 4.92 -14.18
C LEU A 183 -6.71 6.38 -14.25
N LEU A 184 -6.27 7.25 -13.35
CA LEU A 184 -6.58 8.68 -13.41
C LEU A 184 -6.03 9.30 -14.70
N MET A 185 -4.81 8.92 -15.10
CA MET A 185 -4.21 9.36 -16.37
C MET A 185 -5.00 8.91 -17.60
N TRP A 186 -5.81 7.85 -17.49
CA TRP A 186 -6.70 7.38 -18.55
C TRP A 186 -7.85 8.35 -18.86
N ILE A 187 -8.18 9.25 -17.94
CA ILE A 187 -9.15 10.33 -18.17
C ILE A 187 -8.62 11.28 -19.26
N PHE A 188 -7.31 11.55 -19.28
CA PHE A 188 -6.68 12.41 -20.28
C PHE A 188 -6.47 11.71 -21.64
N GLY A 189 -6.33 10.38 -21.63
CA GLY A 189 -6.30 9.56 -22.84
C GLY A 189 -5.54 8.24 -22.67
N PRO A 190 -5.51 7.37 -23.70
CA PRO A 190 -4.78 6.10 -23.65
C PRO A 190 -3.25 6.29 -23.64
N ILE A 191 -2.73 7.32 -24.33
CA ILE A 191 -1.29 7.61 -24.43
C ILE A 191 -0.71 7.97 -23.06
N PRO A 192 -1.23 8.98 -22.31
CA PRO A 192 -0.72 9.29 -20.99
C PRO A 192 -0.90 8.12 -20.00
N MET A 193 -1.98 7.34 -20.12
CA MET A 193 -2.18 6.13 -19.31
C MET A 193 -1.08 5.09 -19.57
N PHE A 194 -0.77 4.79 -20.82
CA PHE A 194 0.27 3.84 -21.17
C PHE A 194 1.66 4.30 -20.72
N THR A 195 2.03 5.55 -20.99
CA THR A 195 3.30 6.10 -20.50
C THR A 195 3.38 6.09 -18.98
N CYS A 196 2.29 6.46 -18.28
CA CYS A 196 2.22 6.39 -16.82
C CYS A 196 2.36 4.96 -16.31
N SER A 197 1.80 3.96 -16.99
CA SER A 197 1.92 2.55 -16.62
C SER A 197 3.38 2.06 -16.67
N LEU A 198 4.12 2.42 -17.73
CA LEU A 198 5.55 2.10 -17.85
C LEU A 198 6.37 2.77 -16.76
N LEU A 199 6.18 4.08 -16.56
CA LEU A 199 6.87 4.83 -15.51
C LEU A 199 6.55 4.27 -14.12
N MET A 200 5.29 3.91 -13.87
CA MET A 200 4.86 3.33 -12.59
C MET A 200 5.54 1.98 -12.35
N VAL A 201 5.64 1.12 -13.37
CA VAL A 201 6.37 -0.16 -13.23
C VAL A 201 7.85 0.07 -12.94
N VAL A 202 8.49 1.05 -13.58
CA VAL A 202 9.89 1.39 -13.26
C VAL A 202 10.03 1.88 -11.82
N ILE A 203 9.16 2.79 -11.38
CA ILE A 203 9.16 3.29 -9.99
C ILE A 203 8.94 2.15 -9.00
N LEU A 204 7.93 1.30 -9.24
CA LEU A 204 7.65 0.15 -8.38
C LEU A 204 8.81 -0.83 -8.37
N HIS A 205 9.45 -1.08 -9.50
CA HIS A 205 10.61 -1.96 -9.56
C HIS A 205 11.77 -1.45 -8.70
N MET A 206 12.01 -0.14 -8.70
CA MET A 206 13.01 0.48 -7.82
C MET A 206 12.58 0.44 -6.35
N LEU A 207 11.31 0.66 -6.05
CA LEU A 207 10.76 0.65 -4.70
C LEU A 207 10.63 -0.76 -4.10
N ASP A 208 10.57 -1.80 -4.93
CA ASP A 208 10.37 -3.17 -4.48
C ASP A 208 11.65 -4.00 -4.45
N THR A 209 12.66 -3.59 -5.20
CA THR A 209 13.96 -4.27 -5.25
C THR A 209 14.77 -3.90 -4.01
N ASN A 210 15.13 -4.92 -3.22
CA ASN A 210 16.06 -4.74 -2.12
C ASN A 210 17.41 -5.36 -2.50
N SER A 211 18.46 -4.53 -2.55
CA SER A 211 19.84 -4.98 -2.80
C SER A 211 20.65 -5.16 -1.52
N LEU A 212 20.10 -4.80 -0.35
CA LEU A 212 20.78 -4.95 0.93
C LEU A 212 20.58 -6.36 1.48
N PRO A 213 21.64 -7.02 1.98
CA PRO A 213 21.53 -8.30 2.64
C PRO A 213 20.70 -8.17 3.92
N LEU A 214 19.89 -9.18 4.22
CA LEU A 214 19.10 -9.24 5.45
C LEU A 214 20.04 -9.22 6.66
N HIS A 215 19.93 -8.18 7.49
CA HIS A 215 20.71 -8.10 8.71
C HIS A 215 20.29 -9.20 9.70
N GLN A 216 21.26 -9.94 10.23
CA GLN A 216 21.03 -10.89 11.32
C GLN A 216 21.00 -10.11 12.63
N HIS A 217 19.79 -9.79 13.09
CA HIS A 217 19.58 -9.14 14.37
C HIS A 217 20.04 -10.05 15.51
N GLN A 218 21.21 -9.77 16.07
CA GLN A 218 21.68 -10.35 17.34
C GLN A 218 21.27 -9.42 18.48
N PHE A 219 20.35 -9.87 19.33
CA PHE A 219 19.99 -9.13 20.53
C PHE A 219 21.02 -9.42 21.61
N THR A 220 22.05 -8.58 21.70
CA THR A 220 22.91 -8.54 22.90
C THR A 220 22.03 -8.20 24.09
N VAL A 221 22.02 -9.07 25.09
CA VAL A 221 21.40 -8.78 26.38
C VAL A 221 22.12 -7.56 26.93
N ARG A 222 21.51 -6.37 26.85
CA ARG A 222 21.99 -5.19 27.55
C ARG A 222 22.01 -5.60 29.03
N LYS A 223 23.20 -5.85 29.60
CA LYS A 223 23.34 -6.12 31.04
C LYS A 223 22.68 -4.94 31.74
N ARG A 224 21.52 -5.20 32.34
CA ARG A 224 20.83 -4.22 33.15
C ARG A 224 21.78 -3.99 34.34
N HIS A 225 22.34 -2.79 34.46
CA HIS A 225 23.01 -2.41 35.70
C HIS A 225 21.95 -2.48 36.79
N GLU A 226 21.93 -3.56 37.54
CA GLU A 226 21.34 -3.61 38.88
C GLU A 226 22.16 -2.67 39.75
N GLN A 227 21.88 -1.37 39.65
CA GLN A 227 22.49 -0.38 40.51
C GLN A 227 21.44 0.63 40.92
N GLN A 228 20.62 0.20 41.89
CA GLN A 228 20.24 0.94 43.11
C GLN A 228 19.05 0.24 43.78
N ARG A 229 19.33 -0.90 44.42
CA ARG A 229 18.59 -1.38 45.60
C ARG A 229 19.56 -1.91 46.65
N VAL A 230 20.59 -1.14 46.98
CA VAL A 230 21.27 -1.22 48.28
C VAL A 230 21.85 0.16 48.55
N ASN A 231 21.09 0.98 49.28
CA ASN A 231 21.50 1.89 50.34
C ASN A 231 20.30 2.74 50.75
#